data_AF-U7MLN7-F1
#
_entry.id   AF-U7MLN7-F1
#
_cell.length_a   1.000
_cell.length_b   1.000
_cell.length_c   1.000
_cell.angle_alpha   90.00
_cell.angle_beta   90.00
_cell.angle_gamma   90.00
#
_symmetry.space_group_name_H-M   'P 1'
#
loop_
_entity.id
_entity.type
_entity.pdbx_description
1 polymer ?
#
loop_
_entity_poly.entity_id
_entity_poly.type
_entity_poly.pdbx_seq_one_letter_code
_entity_poly.pdbx_strand_id
1 'polypeptide(L)' 'MSVPKPRDPNALSITPGELADELDHVFAQPATDLEMEAEQLERAHQILQRGLQEN' A
#
# COMPACT_ATOMS: atom_id res chain seq x y z
N MET A 1 -13.60 14.47 -30.27
CA MET A 1 -12.21 14.30 -29.83
C MET A 1 -12.19 14.50 -28.32
N SER A 2 -11.97 13.43 -27.55
CA SER A 2 -12.05 13.47 -26.09
C SER A 2 -10.86 14.23 -25.52
N VAL A 3 -11.13 15.37 -24.87
CA VAL A 3 -10.14 16.19 -24.20
C VAL A 3 -9.55 15.38 -23.04
N PRO A 4 -8.22 15.25 -22.89
CA PRO A 4 -7.65 14.56 -21.75
C PRO A 4 -8.04 15.32 -20.48
N LYS A 5 -8.67 14.60 -19.54
CA LYS A 5 -9.07 15.14 -18.24
C LYS A 5 -7.83 15.78 -17.59
N PRO A 6 -7.95 16.99 -17.00
CA PRO A 6 -6.86 17.59 -16.23
C PRO A 6 -6.40 16.59 -15.17
N ARG A 7 -5.09 16.34 -15.10
CA ARG A 7 -4.49 15.50 -14.08
C ARG A 7 -4.57 16.29 -12.77
N ASP A 8 -5.54 15.97 -11.93
CA ASP A 8 -5.74 16.60 -10.62
C ASP A 8 -4.46 16.42 -9.77
N PRO A 9 -3.76 17.52 -9.41
CA PRO A 9 -2.54 17.44 -8.59
C PRO A 9 -2.84 17.12 -7.12
N ASN A 10 -4.12 17.15 -6.71
CA ASN A 10 -4.59 16.73 -5.39
C ASN A 10 -5.08 15.28 -5.36
N ALA A 11 -4.94 14.53 -6.46
CA ALA A 11 -5.20 13.10 -6.44
C ALA A 11 -4.11 12.46 -5.57
N LEU A 12 -4.50 12.03 -4.36
CA LEU A 12 -3.68 11.20 -3.51
C LEU A 12 -3.15 10.04 -4.35
N SER A 13 -1.82 9.95 -4.47
CA SER A 13 -1.18 8.95 -5.32
C SER A 13 -1.52 7.52 -4.90
N ILE A 14 -1.90 7.34 -3.64
CA ILE A 14 -2.37 6.08 -3.06
C ILE A 14 -3.54 6.40 -2.14
N THR A 15 -4.67 5.73 -2.37
CA THR A 15 -5.82 5.83 -1.47
C THR A 15 -5.65 4.91 -0.25
N PRO A 16 -6.22 5.24 0.91
CA PRO A 16 -6.19 4.34 2.07
C PRO A 16 -6.84 2.97 1.79
N GLY A 17 -7.74 2.88 0.79
CA GLY A 17 -8.30 1.61 0.33
C GLY A 17 -7.28 0.75 -0.41
N GLU A 18 -6.44 1.33 -1.26
CA GLU A 18 -5.35 0.59 -1.93
C GLU A 18 -4.27 0.13 -0.95
N LEU A 19 -3.96 0.94 0.08
CA LEU A 19 -3.08 0.52 1.17
C LEU A 19 -3.63 -0.69 1.92
N ALA A 20 -4.95 -0.72 2.19
CA ALA A 20 -5.58 -1.86 2.86
C ALA A 20 -5.52 -3.12 1.99
N ASP A 21 -5.75 -3.01 0.68
CA ASP A 21 -5.64 -4.13 -0.27
C ASP A 21 -4.20 -4.66 -0.37
N GLU A 22 -3.18 -3.79 -0.40
CA GLU A 22 -1.77 -4.20 -0.37
C GLU A 22 -1.41 -4.90 0.94
N LEU A 23 -1.89 -4.40 2.07
CA LEU A 23 -1.67 -5.03 3.38
C LEU A 23 -2.33 -6.41 3.43
N ASP A 24 -3.57 -6.54 2.96
CA ASP A 24 -4.30 -7.82 2.92
C ASP A 24 -3.54 -8.82 2.03
N HIS A 25 -2.97 -8.38 0.91
CA HIS A 25 -2.12 -9.21 0.06
C HIS A 25 -0.83 -9.68 0.75
N VAL A 26 -0.20 -8.79 1.53
CA VAL A 26 0.97 -9.14 2.34
C VAL A 26 0.57 -10.15 3.41
N PHE A 27 -0.54 -9.96 4.12
CA PHE A 27 -1.04 -10.88 5.16
C PHE A 27 -1.64 -12.19 4.62
N ALA A 28 -2.04 -12.24 3.36
CA ALA A 28 -2.54 -13.45 2.71
C ALA A 28 -1.43 -14.49 2.42
N GLN A 29 -0.16 -14.08 2.43
CA GLN A 29 0.94 -15.03 2.35
C GLN A 29 1.11 -15.74 3.70
N PRO A 30 0.94 -17.08 3.78
CA PRO A 30 1.07 -17.77 5.06
C PRO A 30 2.53 -17.71 5.54
N ALA A 31 2.78 -17.07 6.68
CA ALA A 31 4.05 -17.18 7.38
C ALA A 31 4.12 -18.54 8.10
N THR A 32 5.03 -19.41 7.66
CA THR A 32 5.31 -20.70 8.32
C THR A 32 6.22 -20.56 9.54
N ASP A 33 6.99 -19.46 9.64
CA ASP A 33 8.03 -19.26 10.63
C ASP A 33 7.93 -17.85 11.25
N LEU A 34 8.38 -17.69 12.50
CA LEU A 34 8.41 -16.41 13.21
C LEU A 34 9.26 -15.35 12.48
N GLU A 35 10.31 -15.77 11.79
CA GLU A 35 11.16 -14.88 11.00
C GLU A 35 10.39 -14.34 9.79
N MET A 36 9.61 -15.20 9.12
CA MET A 36 8.73 -14.79 8.03
C MET A 36 7.58 -13.89 8.51
N GLU A 37 7.03 -14.14 9.69
CA GLU A 37 6.00 -13.27 10.29
C GLU A 37 6.57 -11.87 10.60
N ALA A 38 7.81 -11.80 11.10
CA ALA A 38 8.51 -10.53 11.34
C ALA A 38 8.78 -9.77 10.03
N GLU A 39 9.25 -10.45 8.97
CA GLU A 39 9.42 -9.85 7.65
C GLU A 39 8.10 -9.33 7.07
N GLN A 40 7.01 -10.08 7.26
CA GLN A 40 5.69 -9.74 6.77
C GLN A 40 5.13 -8.49 7.48
N LEU A 41 5.34 -8.39 8.79
CA LEU A 41 5.03 -7.19 9.58
C LEU A 41 5.92 -5.99 9.21
N GLU A 42 7.20 -6.21 8.93
CA GLU A 42 8.11 -5.14 8.51
C GLU A 42 7.70 -4.58 7.14
N ARG A 43 7.33 -5.45 6.19
CA ARG A 43 6.79 -5.03 4.88
C ARG A 43 5.49 -4.27 5.03
N ALA A 44 4.56 -4.74 5.87
CA ALA A 44 3.33 -4.02 6.18
C ALA A 44 3.61 -2.62 6.75
N HIS A 45 4.60 -2.51 7.64
CA HIS A 45 5.01 -1.23 8.23
C HIS A 45 5.60 -0.28 7.18
N GLN A 46 6.44 -0.77 6.26
CA GLN A 46 7.00 0.03 5.17
C GLN A 46 5.92 0.56 4.22
N ILE A 47 4.92 -0.26 3.90
CA ILE A 47 3.77 0.12 3.06
C ILE A 47 2.98 1.25 3.73
N LEU A 48 2.66 1.12 5.02
CA LEU A 48 2.00 2.17 5.81
C LEU A 48 2.84 3.45 5.88
N GLN A 49 4.15 3.33 6.14
CA GLN A 49 5.05 4.47 6.22
C GLN A 49 5.14 5.23 4.90
N ARG A 50 5.20 4.49 3.78
CA ARG A 50 5.19 5.08 2.43
C ARG A 50 3.86 5.78 2.14
N GLY A 51 2.75 5.14 2.48
CA GLY A 51 1.41 5.73 2.35
C GLY A 51 1.25 7.03 3.14
N LEU A 52 1.87 7.11 4.33
CA LEU A 52 1.90 8.32 5.16
C LEU A 52 2.85 9.41 4.64
N GLN A 53 3.96 9.05 4.01
CA GLN A 53 4.92 10.00 3.46
C GLN A 53 4.53 10.55 2.07
N GLU A 54 3.75 9.78 1.30
CA GLU A 54 3.27 10.18 -0.04
C GLU A 54 1.87 10.85 -0.03
N ASN A 55 1.28 11.07 1.16
CA ASN A 55 0.07 11.87 1.39
C ASN A 55 0.41 13.34 1.72
#